data_AF-A0A534J8V7-F1
#
_entry.id   AF-A0A534J8V7-F1
#
_cell.length_a   1.000
_cell.length_b   1.000
_cell.length_c   1.000
_cell.angle_alpha   90.00
_cell.angle_beta   90.00
_cell.angle_gamma   90.00
#
_symmetry.space_group_name_H-M   'P 1'
#
loop_
_entity.id
_entity.type
_entity.pdbx_description
1 polymer ?
#
loop_
_entity_poly.entity_id
_entity_poly.type
_entity_poly.pdbx_seq_one_letter_code
_entity_poly.pdbx_strand_id
1 'polypeptide(L)'
;MASLDYSYRRLVNILGPERVSRDPMERLIHSHDVASLPKIALLQWKMIPDFVVVPKTVEEVSRLVELAYEAGLPVVPRGGGTG
;
A
#
# COMPACT_ATOMS: atom_id res chain seq x y z
N MET A 1 -7.31 8.85 -14.06
CA MET A 1 -6.76 8.30 -12.79
C MET A 1 -7.93 8.07 -11.86
N ALA A 2 -8.09 6.86 -11.33
CA ALA A 2 -9.24 6.56 -10.47
C ALA A 2 -9.08 7.21 -9.09
N SER A 3 -10.19 7.48 -8.39
CA SER A 3 -10.11 8.02 -7.03
C SER A 3 -9.58 6.99 -6.04
N LEU A 4 -8.97 7.45 -4.94
CA LEU A 4 -8.50 6.58 -3.88
C LEU A 4 -9.65 5.77 -3.24
N ASP A 5 -10.85 6.34 -3.15
CA ASP A 5 -12.01 5.61 -2.63
C ASP A 5 -12.49 4.49 -3.56
N TYR A 6 -12.43 4.71 -4.88
CA TYR A 6 -12.70 3.64 -5.86
C TYR A 6 -11.68 2.51 -5.69
N SER A 7 -10.40 2.84 -5.66
CA SER A 7 -9.33 1.86 -5.53
C SER A 7 -9.42 1.09 -4.21
N TYR A 8 -9.72 1.76 -3.10
CA TYR A 8 -9.93 1.11 -1.81
C TYR A 8 -11.05 0.07 -1.87
N ARG A 9 -12.22 0.43 -2.42
CA ARG A 9 -13.35 -0.51 -2.55
C ARG A 9 -12.99 -1.71 -3.43
N ARG A 10 -12.25 -1.48 -4.52
CA ARG A 10 -11.79 -2.56 -5.41
C ARG A 10 -10.79 -3.49 -4.70
N LEU A 11 -9.85 -2.94 -3.94
CA LEU A 11 -8.91 -3.72 -3.12
C LEU A 11 -9.67 -4.56 -2.08
N VAL A 12 -10.65 -3.97 -1.39
CA VAL A 12 -11.51 -4.69 -0.43
C VAL A 12 -12.29 -5.82 -1.11
N ASN A 13 -12.76 -5.63 -2.35
CA ASN A 13 -13.44 -6.71 -3.09
C ASN A 13 -12.49 -7.85 -3.48
N ILE A 14 -11.21 -7.56 -3.75
CA ILE A 14 -10.21 -8.56 -4.13
C ILE A 14 -9.73 -9.35 -2.90
N LEU A 15 -9.48 -8.66 -1.78
CA LEU A 15 -8.76 -9.19 -0.62
C LEU A 15 -9.63 -9.35 0.64
N GLY A 16 -10.81 -8.77 0.70
CA GLY A 16 -11.56 -8.63 1.95
C GLY A 16 -11.10 -7.43 2.78
N PRO A 17 -12.00 -6.86 3.61
CA PRO A 17 -11.74 -5.63 4.36
C PRO A 17 -10.64 -5.77 5.41
N GLU A 18 -10.44 -6.96 5.96
CA GLU A 18 -9.45 -7.24 6.99
C GLU A 18 -8.00 -7.25 6.48
N ARG A 19 -7.79 -7.21 5.15
CA ARG A 19 -6.47 -7.24 4.50
C ARG A 19 -6.18 -5.99 3.67
N VAL A 20 -6.96 -4.92 3.89
CA VAL A 20 -6.78 -3.61 3.24
C VAL A 20 -6.89 -2.51 4.27
N SER A 21 -5.73 -1.97 4.65
CA SER A 21 -5.62 -0.96 5.70
C SER A 21 -5.47 0.44 5.14
N ARG A 22 -6.20 1.37 5.76
CA ARG A 22 -5.99 2.83 5.67
C ARG A 22 -5.58 3.41 7.02
N ASP A 23 -5.31 2.56 8.01
CA ASP A 23 -4.98 2.98 9.36
C ASP A 23 -3.71 3.85 9.35
N PRO A 24 -3.71 5.04 9.99
CA PRO A 24 -2.55 5.92 10.00
C PRO A 24 -1.28 5.27 10.56
N MET A 25 -1.40 4.44 11.59
CA MET A 25 -0.25 3.77 12.21
C MET A 25 0.30 2.68 11.30
N GLU A 26 -0.57 1.86 10.72
CA GLU A 26 -0.13 0.80 9.80
C GLU A 26 0.56 1.37 8.56
N ARG A 27 0.02 2.45 7.99
CA ARG A 27 0.64 3.18 6.88
C ARG A 27 1.97 3.80 7.26
N LEU A 28 2.09 4.34 8.48
CA LEU A 28 3.34 4.91 8.98
C LEU A 28 4.41 3.83 9.15
N ILE A 29 4.07 2.68 9.73
CA ILE A 29 5.00 1.55 9.90
C ILE A 29 5.50 1.03 8.55
N HIS A 30 4.63 1.06 7.53
CA HIS A 30 4.96 0.61 6.17
C HIS A 30 5.62 1.68 5.28
N SER A 31 5.87 2.90 5.80
CA SER A 31 6.43 4.01 5.01
C SER A 31 7.96 3.99 4.85
N HIS A 32 8.67 3.23 5.69
CA HIS A 32 10.13 3.10 5.69
C HIS A 32 10.55 1.74 6.28
N ASP A 33 11.79 1.34 6.03
CA ASP A 33 12.42 0.20 6.71
C ASP A 33 12.74 0.54 8.17
N VAL A 34 13.39 -0.36 8.90
CA VAL A 34 13.86 -0.16 10.29
C VAL A 34 14.76 1.07 10.49
N ALA A 35 15.24 1.69 9.41
CA ALA A 35 16.05 2.89 9.46
C ALA A 35 15.29 4.05 10.11
N SER A 36 15.89 4.65 11.14
CA SER A 36 15.37 5.90 11.71
C SER A 36 15.62 7.06 10.73
N LEU A 37 14.61 7.41 9.95
CA LEU A 37 14.68 8.59 9.09
C LEU A 37 14.38 9.86 9.90
N PRO A 38 15.17 10.94 9.72
CA PRO A 38 14.83 12.22 10.32
C PRO A 38 13.47 12.69 9.79
N LYS A 39 12.62 13.26 10.65
CA LYS A 39 11.27 13.72 10.27
C LYS A 39 11.24 14.66 9.07
N ILE A 40 12.35 15.37 8.80
CA ILE A 40 12.50 16.24 7.63
C ILE A 40 12.38 15.47 6.30
N ALA A 41 12.72 14.19 6.27
CA ALA A 41 12.62 13.36 5.08
C ALA A 41 11.16 13.23 4.59
N LEU A 42 10.19 13.22 5.51
CA LEU A 42 8.76 13.19 5.19
C LEU A 42 8.27 14.48 4.49
N LEU A 43 9.00 15.58 4.63
CA LEU A 43 8.70 16.84 3.92
C LEU A 43 9.27 16.83 2.50
N GLN A 44 10.33 16.05 2.26
CA GLN A 44 11.00 15.97 0.96
C GLN A 44 10.38 14.89 0.06
N TRP A 45 9.87 13.80 0.65
CA TRP A 45 9.33 12.66 -0.09
C TRP A 45 7.95 12.23 0.39
N LYS A 46 7.07 11.87 -0.54
CA LYS A 46 5.79 11.21 -0.23
C LYS A 46 6.06 9.74 0.11
N MET A 47 6.40 9.48 1.38
CA MET A 47 6.76 8.14 1.85
C MET A 47 5.59 7.34 2.43
N ILE A 48 4.53 8.02 2.87
CA ILE A 48 3.38 7.36 3.49
C ILE A 48 2.48 6.79 2.39
N PRO A 49 2.27 5.46 2.33
CA PRO A 49 1.40 4.86 1.34
C PRO A 49 -0.05 5.27 1.55
N ASP A 50 -0.88 5.23 0.51
CA ASP A 50 -2.32 5.50 0.62
C ASP A 50 -3.09 4.29 1.20
N PHE A 51 -2.59 3.07 0.93
CA PHE A 51 -3.13 1.81 1.45
C PHE A 51 -2.00 0.83 1.79
N VAL A 52 -2.23 -0.06 2.75
CA VAL A 52 -1.42 -1.27 2.98
C VAL A 52 -2.29 -2.48 2.73
N VAL A 53 -1.78 -3.48 2.03
CA VAL A 53 -2.55 -4.67 1.61
C VAL A 53 -1.76 -5.95 1.81
N VAL A 54 -2.46 -7.03 2.18
CA VAL A 54 -1.82 -8.32 2.49
C VAL A 54 -2.46 -9.44 1.66
N PRO A 55 -2.00 -9.67 0.42
CA PRO A 55 -2.44 -10.81 -0.38
C PRO A 55 -1.87 -12.12 0.19
N LYS A 56 -2.56 -13.23 -0.07
CA LYS A 56 -2.22 -14.59 0.39
C LYS A 56 -1.96 -15.57 -0.75
N THR A 57 -2.40 -15.24 -1.97
CA THR A 57 -2.20 -16.11 -3.15
C THR A 57 -1.65 -15.33 -4.33
N VAL A 58 -1.08 -16.05 -5.30
CA VAL A 58 -0.55 -15.47 -6.53
C VAL A 58 -1.67 -14.82 -7.36
N GLU A 59 -2.87 -15.41 -7.34
CA GLU A 59 -4.04 -14.90 -8.07
C GLU A 59 -4.53 -13.57 -7.48
N GLU A 60 -4.44 -13.39 -6.16
CA GLU A 60 -4.72 -12.11 -5.51
C GLU A 60 -3.69 -11.05 -5.91
N VAL A 61 -2.41 -11.41 -5.93
CA VAL A 61 -1.34 -10.51 -6.39
C VAL A 61 -1.56 -10.11 -7.85
N SER A 62 -1.87 -11.07 -8.73
CA SER A 62 -2.13 -10.80 -10.15
C SER A 62 -3.27 -9.80 -10.34
N ARG A 63 -4.42 -10.01 -9.67
CA ARG A 63 -5.57 -9.10 -9.74
C ARG A 63 -5.27 -7.71 -9.18
N LEU A 64 -4.42 -7.63 -8.15
CA LEU A 64 -4.02 -6.36 -7.57
C LEU A 64 -3.11 -5.56 -8.53
N VAL A 65 -2.14 -6.21 -9.17
CA VAL A 65 -1.24 -5.56 -10.13
C VAL A 65 -2.02 -5.06 -11.34
N GLU A 66 -2.99 -5.83 -11.83
CA GLU A 66 -3.91 -5.40 -12.89
C GLU A 66 -4.72 -4.15 -12.49
N LEU A 67 -5.35 -4.17 -11.31
CA LEU A 67 -6.06 -3.02 -10.76
C LEU A 67 -5.13 -1.80 -10.62
N ALA A 68 -3.91 -2.00 -10.15
CA ALA A 68 -2.94 -0.93 -9.96
C ALA A 68 -2.56 -0.28 -11.28
N TYR A 69 -2.34 -1.08 -12.33
CA TYR A 69 -2.11 -0.58 -13.69
C TYR A 69 -3.30 0.22 -14.23
N GLU A 70 -4.52 -0.32 -14.13
CA GLU A 70 -5.75 0.36 -14.58
C GLU A 70 -5.99 1.70 -13.84
N ALA A 71 -5.76 1.71 -12.53
CA ALA A 71 -6.02 2.87 -11.68
C ALA A 71 -4.89 3.91 -11.71
N GLY A 72 -3.71 3.55 -12.23
CA GLY A 72 -2.49 4.36 -12.18
C GLY A 72 -1.90 4.45 -10.77
N LEU A 73 -2.00 3.36 -9.98
CA LEU A 73 -1.47 3.30 -8.62
C LEU A 73 -0.07 2.66 -8.60
N PRO A 74 0.93 3.32 -8.01
CA PRO A 74 2.22 2.67 -7.78
C PRO A 74 2.09 1.58 -6.73
N VAL A 75 2.85 0.50 -6.91
CA VAL A 75 2.93 -0.63 -5.97
C VAL A 75 4.36 -0.77 -5.47
N VAL A 76 4.53 -0.88 -4.16
CA VAL A 76 5.83 -1.16 -3.52
C VAL A 76 5.72 -2.49 -2.78
N PRO A 77 6.36 -3.57 -3.26
CA PRO A 77 6.37 -4.84 -2.54
C PRO A 77 7.22 -4.69 -1.28
N ARG A 78 6.76 -5.27 -0.17
CA ARG A 78 7.47 -5.22 1.11
C ARG A 78 7.43 -6.58 1.80
N GLY A 79 8.59 -7.00 2.30
CA GLY A 79 8.74 -8.14 3.22
C GLY A 79 8.77 -7.67 4.68
N GLY A 80 9.81 -8.06 5.42
CA GLY A 80 9.97 -7.70 6.85
C GLY A 80 10.31 -6.24 7.13
N GLY A 81 10.65 -5.44 6.11
CA GLY A 81 10.99 -4.02 6.29
C GLY A 81 12.37 -3.77 6.90
N THR A 82 13.36 -4.62 6.59
CA THR A 82 14.74 -4.54 7.09
C THR A 82 15.75 -4.20 5.98
N GLY A 83 15.26 -3.71 4.84
CA GLY A 83 16.05 -3.42 3.64
C GLY A 83 16.79 -2.10 3.68
#